data_AF-A0A7J9PLW8-F1
#
_entry.id   AF-A0A7J9PLW8-F1
#
_cell.length_a   1.000
_cell.length_b   1.000
_cell.length_c   1.000
_cell.angle_alpha   90.00
_cell.angle_beta   90.00
_cell.angle_gamma   90.00
#
_symmetry.space_group_name_H-M   'P 1'
#
loop_
_entity.id
_entity.type
_entity.pdbx_description
1 polymer ?
#
loop_
_entity_poly.entity_id
_entity_poly.type
_entity_poly.pdbx_seq_one_letter_code
_entity_poly.pdbx_strand_id
1 'polypeptide(L)'
;MQYIDKSKEEFLSEIYKIVAKIRLELELTTSEITISDFEFKMDSKNSKNLILMIYTPTRTDKSLLIGPGGWVVGKLREKLNGSFKENLIIRVESYIDRKKELDAIENSISHLREKGLDISSKKDALVIIQCEYDLSSIDFINEYFNPIFITFDLGTALLPHKNRNRIERVFKDKNLKYEFLSPYQLNGEQITDAISKNPCEIICNDLISEMVNYAKNKNIEVVLFNHLSSDYEFRNGIHILNFLKMFPIKLNSLIHKGRSLDCPLLIQSCKRNKITKTFKIKQIVSGVYSGLVEPTEGAEEIIKYLK
;
A
#
# COMPACT_ATOMS: atom_id res chain seq x y z
N MET A 1 4.34 -29.74 4.03
CA MET A 1 4.24 -28.26 4.05
C MET A 1 3.86 -27.84 5.46
N GLN A 2 4.37 -26.73 6.00
CA GLN A 2 4.37 -26.43 7.45
C GLN A 2 2.98 -26.39 8.15
N TYR A 3 1.89 -26.19 7.41
CA TYR A 3 0.54 -25.99 7.98
C TYR A 3 -0.50 -27.03 7.54
N ILE A 4 -0.12 -27.99 6.70
CA ILE A 4 -0.99 -29.06 6.21
C ILE A 4 -0.23 -30.37 6.18
N ASP A 5 -0.86 -31.44 6.65
CA ASP A 5 -0.34 -32.80 6.56
C ASP A 5 -0.84 -33.48 5.27
N LYS A 6 -0.61 -32.80 4.15
CA LYS A 6 -1.04 -33.19 2.80
C LYS A 6 0.01 -32.80 1.78
N SER A 7 0.06 -33.51 0.66
CA SER A 7 0.82 -33.08 -0.51
C SER A 7 0.20 -31.79 -1.10
N LYS A 8 0.98 -31.08 -1.93
CA LYS A 8 0.50 -29.90 -2.66
C LYS A 8 -0.71 -30.26 -3.52
N GLU A 9 -0.61 -31.38 -4.23
CA GLU A 9 -1.64 -31.89 -5.15
C GLU A 9 -2.91 -32.30 -4.40
N GLU A 10 -2.77 -32.98 -3.25
CA GLU A 10 -3.89 -33.38 -2.41
C GLU A 10 -4.68 -32.18 -1.89
N PHE A 11 -3.99 -31.15 -1.42
CA PHE A 11 -4.63 -29.94 -0.91
C PHE A 11 -5.30 -29.14 -2.02
N LEU A 12 -4.67 -29.02 -3.19
CA LEU A 12 -5.30 -28.39 -4.35
C LEU A 12 -6.55 -29.15 -4.81
N SER A 13 -6.49 -30.49 -4.84
CA SER A 13 -7.66 -31.33 -5.17
C SER A 13 -8.81 -31.10 -4.20
N GLU A 14 -8.51 -30.99 -2.90
CA GLU A 14 -9.49 -30.64 -1.87
C GLU A 14 -10.10 -29.25 -2.11
N ILE A 15 -9.27 -28.23 -2.36
CA ILE A 15 -9.76 -26.88 -2.68
C ILE A 15 -10.69 -26.91 -3.88
N TYR A 16 -10.31 -27.58 -4.98
CA TYR A 16 -11.16 -27.69 -6.17
C TYR A 16 -12.52 -28.32 -5.86
N LYS A 17 -12.54 -29.43 -5.10
CA LYS A 17 -13.77 -30.11 -4.69
C LYS A 17 -14.66 -29.20 -3.83
N ILE A 18 -14.07 -28.51 -2.85
CA ILE A 18 -14.81 -27.61 -1.96
C ILE A 18 -15.38 -26.43 -2.76
N VAL A 19 -14.59 -25.81 -3.61
CA VAL A 19 -15.00 -24.67 -4.44
C VAL A 19 -16.10 -25.08 -5.41
N ALA A 20 -15.98 -26.23 -6.08
CA ALA A 20 -17.03 -26.73 -6.96
C ALA A 20 -18.36 -26.92 -6.21
N LYS A 21 -18.32 -27.51 -5.01
CA LYS A 21 -19.49 -27.67 -4.16
C LYS A 21 -20.09 -26.31 -3.73
N ILE A 22 -19.25 -25.36 -3.31
CA ILE A 22 -19.70 -24.01 -2.93
C ILE A 22 -20.36 -23.29 -4.11
N ARG A 23 -19.79 -23.39 -5.32
CA ARG A 23 -20.37 -22.73 -6.50
C ARG A 23 -21.74 -23.30 -6.84
N LEU A 24 -21.92 -24.62 -6.74
CA LEU A 24 -23.22 -25.26 -6.88
C LEU A 24 -24.21 -24.81 -5.79
N GLU A 25 -23.77 -24.76 -4.53
CA GLU A 25 -24.57 -24.26 -3.38
C GLU A 25 -25.01 -22.80 -3.56
N LEU A 26 -24.27 -22.00 -4.33
CA LEU A 26 -24.56 -20.59 -4.63
C LEU A 26 -25.26 -20.39 -5.99
N GLU A 27 -25.69 -21.47 -6.65
CA GLU A 27 -26.34 -21.43 -7.99
C GLU A 27 -25.48 -20.72 -9.06
N LEU A 28 -24.15 -20.80 -8.91
CA LEU A 28 -23.19 -20.23 -9.86
C LEU A 28 -22.82 -21.25 -10.93
N THR A 29 -22.47 -20.76 -12.11
CA THR A 29 -21.99 -21.60 -13.22
C THR A 29 -20.77 -22.43 -12.79
N THR A 30 -20.78 -23.71 -13.14
CA THR A 30 -19.60 -24.57 -13.04
C THR A 30 -18.64 -24.15 -14.14
N SER A 31 -17.57 -23.47 -13.75
CA SER A 31 -16.49 -23.10 -14.65
C SER A 31 -15.21 -23.73 -14.12
N GLU A 32 -14.36 -24.20 -15.03
CA GLU A 32 -13.03 -24.67 -14.66
C GLU A 32 -12.22 -23.50 -14.08
N ILE A 33 -11.64 -23.74 -12.92
CA ILE A 33 -10.78 -22.79 -12.22
C ILE A 33 -9.39 -23.40 -12.22
N THR A 34 -8.37 -22.61 -12.55
CA THR A 34 -6.99 -23.03 -12.43
C THR A 34 -6.30 -22.32 -11.27
N ILE A 35 -5.64 -23.09 -10.41
CA ILE A 35 -4.73 -22.65 -9.35
C ILE A 35 -3.35 -23.18 -9.71
N SER A 36 -2.36 -22.30 -9.88
CA SER A 36 -0.99 -22.71 -10.20
C SER A 36 -0.14 -22.96 -8.96
N ASP A 37 -0.37 -22.23 -7.86
CA ASP A 37 0.36 -22.46 -6.60
C ASP A 37 -0.37 -21.89 -5.38
N PHE A 38 0.15 -22.19 -4.19
CA PHE A 38 -0.27 -21.58 -2.94
C PHE A 38 0.86 -21.54 -1.91
N GLU A 39 0.78 -20.59 -0.99
CA GLU A 39 1.70 -20.48 0.15
C GLU A 39 0.96 -20.11 1.44
N PHE A 40 1.56 -20.46 2.57
CA PHE A 40 1.10 -20.05 3.89
C PHE A 40 2.05 -19.03 4.48
N LYS A 41 1.51 -17.95 5.04
CA LYS A 41 2.26 -16.89 5.73
C LYS A 41 1.58 -16.52 7.03
N MET A 42 2.35 -16.41 8.12
CA MET A 42 1.84 -15.82 9.34
C MET A 42 1.65 -14.31 9.15
N ASP A 43 0.55 -13.77 9.65
CA ASP A 43 0.35 -12.32 9.67
C ASP A 43 1.38 -11.67 10.61
N SER A 44 2.23 -10.82 10.04
CA SER A 44 3.33 -10.16 10.73
C SER A 44 2.89 -9.29 11.92
N LYS A 45 1.61 -8.91 12.01
CA LYS A 45 1.07 -8.08 13.12
C LYS A 45 0.20 -8.84 14.09
N ASN A 46 -0.38 -9.95 13.65
CA ASN A 46 -1.22 -10.78 14.50
C ASN A 46 -0.87 -12.23 14.26
N SER A 47 0.03 -12.78 15.07
CA SER A 47 0.44 -14.17 15.02
C SER A 47 -0.70 -15.17 15.28
N LYS A 48 -1.93 -14.71 15.53
CA LYS A 48 -3.13 -15.55 15.55
C LYS A 48 -3.79 -15.72 14.18
N ASN A 49 -3.35 -14.98 13.16
CA ASN A 49 -3.88 -15.06 11.80
C ASN A 49 -2.90 -15.82 10.91
N LEU A 50 -3.42 -16.77 10.13
CA LEU A 50 -2.70 -17.49 9.09
C LEU A 50 -3.24 -17.06 7.72
N ILE A 51 -2.37 -16.59 6.84
CA ILE A 51 -2.72 -16.18 5.48
C ILE A 51 -2.41 -17.33 4.52
N LEU A 52 -3.44 -17.85 3.85
CA LEU A 52 -3.32 -18.71 2.68
C LEU A 52 -3.39 -17.84 1.42
N MET A 53 -2.25 -17.69 0.75
CA MET A 53 -2.17 -17.04 -0.55
C MET A 53 -2.35 -18.09 -1.64
N ILE A 54 -3.32 -17.90 -2.53
CA ILE A 54 -3.58 -18.77 -3.68
C ILE A 54 -3.23 -18.00 -4.96
N TYR A 55 -2.46 -18.62 -5.85
CA TYR A 55 -2.04 -18.04 -7.11
C TYR A 55 -2.77 -18.69 -8.28
N THR A 56 -3.45 -17.87 -9.08
CA THR A 56 -4.16 -18.30 -10.30
C THR A 56 -3.42 -17.78 -11.54
N PRO A 57 -3.50 -18.45 -12.70
CA PRO A 57 -2.79 -17.98 -13.88
C PRO A 57 -3.40 -16.68 -14.43
N THR A 58 -4.73 -16.54 -14.40
CA THR A 58 -5.42 -15.37 -14.96
C THR A 58 -6.30 -14.62 -13.96
N ARG A 59 -6.72 -13.40 -14.32
CA ARG A 59 -7.74 -12.64 -13.58
C ARG A 59 -9.10 -13.33 -13.62
N THR A 60 -9.41 -14.06 -14.69
CA THR A 60 -10.66 -14.82 -14.82
C THR A 60 -10.70 -15.94 -13.79
N ASP A 61 -9.62 -16.73 -13.68
CA ASP A 61 -9.49 -17.77 -12.65
C ASP A 61 -9.58 -17.19 -11.23
N LYS A 62 -8.89 -16.06 -10.99
CA LYS A 62 -8.99 -15.33 -9.71
C LYS A 62 -10.44 -14.97 -9.40
N SER A 63 -11.15 -14.41 -10.38
CA SER A 63 -12.54 -13.95 -10.22
C SER A 63 -13.50 -15.12 -9.99
N LEU A 64 -13.30 -16.25 -10.66
CA LEU A 64 -14.08 -17.47 -10.46
C LEU A 64 -13.84 -18.08 -9.08
N LEU A 65 -12.60 -18.05 -8.58
CA LEU A 65 -12.26 -18.54 -7.24
C LEU A 65 -12.79 -17.63 -6.13
N ILE A 66 -12.72 -16.31 -6.31
CA ILE A 66 -13.28 -15.33 -5.37
C ILE A 66 -14.80 -15.40 -5.35
N GLY A 67 -15.41 -15.52 -6.53
CA GLY A 67 -16.84 -15.50 -6.75
C GLY A 67 -17.45 -14.09 -6.62
N PRO A 68 -18.72 -13.92 -7.02
CA PRO A 68 -19.44 -12.66 -6.88
C PRO A 68 -19.38 -12.17 -5.43
N GLY A 69 -19.02 -10.90 -5.21
CA GLY A 69 -18.93 -10.30 -3.88
C GLY A 69 -17.97 -10.98 -2.89
N GLY A 70 -17.06 -11.87 -3.35
CA GLY A 70 -16.19 -12.64 -2.47
C GLY A 70 -16.86 -13.82 -1.77
N TRP A 71 -18.08 -14.19 -2.16
CA TRP A 71 -18.85 -15.23 -1.49
C TRP A 71 -18.23 -16.62 -1.57
N VAL A 72 -17.61 -16.98 -2.70
CA VAL A 72 -17.00 -18.31 -2.88
C VAL A 72 -15.78 -18.45 -1.98
N VAL A 73 -14.87 -17.48 -2.01
CA VAL A 73 -13.67 -17.48 -1.14
C VAL A 73 -14.04 -17.33 0.35
N GLY A 74 -15.10 -16.57 0.67
CA GLY A 74 -15.62 -16.45 2.03
C GLY A 74 -16.11 -17.78 2.60
N LYS A 75 -16.91 -18.53 1.84
CA LYS A 75 -17.37 -19.88 2.21
C LYS A 75 -16.22 -20.90 2.21
N LEU A 76 -15.26 -20.77 1.29
CA LEU A 76 -14.07 -21.62 1.28
C LEU A 76 -13.28 -21.43 2.57
N ARG A 77 -13.06 -20.18 2.99
CA ARG A 77 -12.45 -19.86 4.27
C ARG A 77 -13.21 -20.50 5.42
N GLU A 78 -14.53 -20.36 5.49
CA GLU A 78 -15.34 -20.98 6.56
C GLU A 78 -15.17 -22.49 6.63
N LYS A 79 -15.20 -23.18 5.48
CA LYS A 79 -15.02 -24.64 5.41
C LYS A 79 -13.61 -25.09 5.78
N LEU A 80 -12.59 -24.28 5.49
CA LEU A 80 -11.19 -24.60 5.80
C LEU A 80 -10.76 -24.14 7.20
N ASN A 81 -11.40 -23.13 7.80
CA ASN A 81 -10.96 -22.52 9.06
C ASN A 81 -10.90 -23.54 10.21
N GLY A 82 -11.77 -24.55 10.21
CA GLY A 82 -11.75 -25.63 11.21
C GLY A 82 -10.52 -26.55 11.15
N SER A 83 -9.74 -26.48 10.07
CA SER A 83 -8.51 -27.27 9.88
C SER A 83 -7.25 -26.59 10.41
N PHE A 84 -7.35 -25.33 10.86
CA PHE A 84 -6.21 -24.54 11.34
C PHE A 84 -6.46 -24.07 12.77
N LYS A 85 -5.39 -23.91 13.55
CA LYS A 85 -5.50 -23.38 14.93
C LYS A 85 -5.67 -21.86 14.91
N GLU A 86 -5.10 -21.23 13.89
CA GLU A 86 -5.13 -19.81 13.61
C GLU A 86 -6.42 -19.42 12.89
N ASN A 87 -6.75 -18.14 12.95
CA ASN A 87 -7.80 -17.56 12.12
C ASN A 87 -7.31 -17.47 10.67
N LEU A 88 -7.90 -18.28 9.78
CA LEU A 88 -7.51 -18.37 8.38
C LEU A 88 -8.01 -17.15 7.59
N ILE A 89 -7.11 -16.54 6.84
CA ILE A 89 -7.40 -15.50 5.85
C ILE A 89 -6.99 -16.04 4.49
N ILE A 90 -7.90 -16.04 3.52
CA ILE A 90 -7.59 -16.45 2.14
C ILE A 90 -7.44 -15.20 1.27
N ARG A 91 -6.34 -15.15 0.50
CA ARG A 91 -6.10 -14.13 -0.51
C ARG A 91 -5.80 -14.81 -1.84
N VAL A 92 -6.29 -14.23 -2.93
CA VAL A 92 -6.12 -14.79 -4.27
C VAL A 92 -5.43 -13.77 -5.17
N GLU A 93 -4.36 -14.18 -5.84
CA GLU A 93 -3.59 -13.34 -6.74
C GLU A 93 -3.43 -13.98 -8.11
N SER A 94 -3.43 -13.18 -9.18
CA SER A 94 -3.12 -13.70 -10.52
C SER A 94 -1.64 -13.54 -10.86
N TYR A 95 -1.04 -14.52 -11.54
CA TYR A 95 0.34 -14.44 -12.04
C TYR A 95 0.53 -13.29 -13.01
N ILE A 96 -0.48 -12.99 -13.82
CA ILE A 96 -0.46 -11.84 -14.74
C ILE A 96 -0.31 -10.53 -13.95
N ASP A 97 -1.01 -10.37 -12.82
CA ASP A 97 -0.86 -9.17 -11.99
C ASP A 97 0.53 -9.09 -11.37
N ARG A 98 1.08 -10.22 -10.89
CA ARG A 98 2.45 -10.27 -10.37
C ARG A 98 3.50 -9.95 -11.44
N LYS A 99 3.31 -10.44 -12.67
CA LYS A 99 4.20 -10.12 -13.79
C LYS A 99 4.16 -8.62 -14.12
N LYS A 100 2.96 -8.03 -14.18
CA LYS A 100 2.82 -6.58 -14.40
C LYS A 100 3.50 -5.75 -13.32
N GLU A 101 3.43 -6.18 -12.07
CA GLU A 101 4.13 -5.53 -10.94
C GLU A 101 5.64 -5.56 -11.14
N LEU A 102 6.21 -6.72 -11.49
CA LEU A 102 7.63 -6.87 -11.78
C LEU A 102 8.06 -6.05 -13.01
N ASP A 103 7.31 -6.12 -14.10
CA ASP A 103 7.57 -5.35 -15.33
C ASP A 103 7.55 -3.84 -15.02
N ALA A 104 6.62 -3.36 -14.17
CA ALA A 104 6.55 -1.96 -13.77
C ALA A 104 7.76 -1.53 -12.92
N ILE A 105 8.21 -2.37 -11.98
CA ILE A 105 9.43 -2.12 -11.19
C ILE A 105 10.65 -2.05 -12.11
N GLU A 106 10.79 -2.98 -13.06
CA GLU A 106 11.91 -3.02 -14.01
C GLU A 106 11.93 -1.78 -14.92
N ASN A 107 10.75 -1.36 -15.40
CA ASN A 107 10.60 -0.12 -16.17
C ASN A 107 11.00 1.11 -15.35
N SER A 108 10.62 1.16 -14.06
CA SER A 108 11.02 2.25 -13.17
C SER A 108 12.52 2.28 -12.92
N ILE A 109 13.16 1.14 -12.69
CA ILE A 109 14.63 1.05 -12.54
C ILE A 109 15.32 1.53 -13.82
N SER A 110 14.82 1.09 -14.99
CA SER A 110 15.35 1.50 -16.28
C SER A 110 15.19 3.02 -16.50
N HIS A 111 14.02 3.57 -16.17
CA HIS A 111 13.76 5.01 -16.23
C HIS A 111 14.72 5.80 -15.33
N LEU A 112 14.94 5.37 -14.09
CA LEU A 112 15.89 6.03 -13.19
C LEU A 112 17.31 6.00 -13.76
N ARG A 113 17.74 4.87 -14.33
CA ARG A 113 19.05 4.73 -14.98
C ARG A 113 19.20 5.67 -16.18
N GLU A 114 18.17 5.80 -17.02
CA GLU A 114 18.16 6.76 -18.14
C GLU A 114 18.26 8.22 -17.66
N LYS A 115 17.74 8.51 -16.46
CA LYS A 115 17.87 9.82 -15.81
C LYS A 115 19.19 10.01 -15.06
N GLY A 116 20.10 9.03 -15.12
CA GLY A 116 21.41 9.10 -14.48
C GLY A 116 21.45 8.62 -13.03
N LEU A 117 20.36 8.05 -12.51
CA LEU A 117 20.29 7.47 -11.17
C LEU A 117 20.34 5.94 -11.25
N ASP A 118 21.52 5.36 -11.05
CA ASP A 118 21.65 3.90 -10.91
C ASP A 118 21.48 3.48 -9.44
N ILE A 119 20.42 2.69 -9.20
CA ILE A 119 20.09 2.13 -7.87
C ILE A 119 20.47 0.64 -7.74
N SER A 120 21.27 0.11 -8.68
CA SER A 120 21.82 -1.25 -8.61
C SER A 120 22.58 -1.49 -7.29
N SER A 121 23.34 -0.49 -6.86
CA SER A 121 23.78 -0.32 -5.47
C SER A 121 22.82 0.62 -4.74
N LYS A 122 22.35 0.22 -3.55
CA LYS A 122 21.46 1.06 -2.74
C LYS A 122 22.09 2.44 -2.53
N LYS A 123 21.36 3.47 -2.97
CA LYS A 123 21.70 4.88 -2.75
C LYS A 123 21.07 5.38 -1.47
N ASP A 124 21.72 6.32 -0.82
CA ASP A 124 21.10 7.06 0.29
C ASP A 124 19.91 7.86 -0.23
N ALA A 125 18.78 7.77 0.47
CA ALA A 125 17.55 8.44 0.05
C ALA A 125 16.87 9.11 1.25
N LEU A 126 16.50 10.38 1.10
CA LEU A 126 15.70 11.09 2.08
C LEU A 126 14.24 10.67 1.92
N VAL A 127 13.66 10.05 2.95
CA VAL A 127 12.30 9.53 2.90
C VAL A 127 11.39 10.37 3.77
N ILE A 128 10.36 10.94 3.15
CA ILE A 128 9.37 11.74 3.86
C ILE A 128 8.29 10.81 4.42
N ILE A 129 8.10 10.84 5.75
CA ILE A 129 7.02 10.15 6.44
C ILE A 129 5.95 11.16 6.83
N GLN A 130 4.86 11.24 6.06
CA GLN A 130 3.72 12.13 6.35
C GLN A 130 2.35 11.58 5.94
N CYS A 131 2.30 10.54 5.11
CA CYS A 131 1.11 10.00 4.48
C CYS A 131 0.73 8.62 5.02
N GLU A 132 -0.47 8.19 4.65
CA GLU A 132 -1.10 6.92 4.93
C GLU A 132 -0.19 5.72 4.72
N TYR A 133 0.53 5.64 3.61
CA TYR A 133 1.27 4.43 3.25
C TYR A 133 2.77 4.52 3.52
N ASP A 134 3.28 5.66 3.99
CA ASP A 134 4.72 5.88 4.15
C ASP A 134 5.34 4.96 5.21
N LEU A 135 4.68 4.79 6.36
CA LEU A 135 5.17 3.88 7.41
C LEU A 135 5.09 2.41 7.00
N SER A 136 4.15 2.04 6.12
CA SER A 136 4.02 0.68 5.63
C SER A 136 5.02 0.34 4.52
N SER A 137 5.47 1.33 3.75
CA SER A 137 6.42 1.12 2.65
C SER A 137 7.88 1.05 3.09
N ILE A 138 8.19 1.34 4.36
CA ILE A 138 9.55 1.31 4.93
C ILE A 138 10.32 0.03 4.53
N ASP A 139 9.68 -1.14 4.66
CA ASP A 139 10.34 -2.42 4.39
C ASP A 139 10.69 -2.58 2.91
N PHE A 140 9.79 -2.15 2.02
CA PHE A 140 10.04 -2.15 0.57
C PHE A 140 11.08 -1.11 0.17
N ILE A 141 11.05 0.09 0.74
CA ILE A 141 12.04 1.13 0.48
C ILE A 141 13.45 0.63 0.84
N ASN A 142 13.58 -0.08 1.97
CA ASN A 142 14.84 -0.68 2.39
C ASN A 142 15.39 -1.71 1.39
N GLU A 143 14.59 -2.26 0.46
CA GLU A 143 15.08 -3.19 -0.56
C GLU A 143 15.86 -2.45 -1.67
N TYR A 144 15.56 -1.17 -1.92
CA TYR A 144 16.11 -0.40 -3.05
C TYR A 144 17.02 0.75 -2.62
N PHE A 145 16.86 1.27 -1.40
CA PHE A 145 17.58 2.45 -0.92
C PHE A 145 18.15 2.24 0.49
N ASN A 146 19.06 3.13 0.89
CA ASN A 146 19.46 3.32 2.28
C ASN A 146 18.69 4.54 2.83
N PRO A 147 17.54 4.35 3.46
CA PRO A 147 16.66 5.46 3.78
C PRO A 147 17.10 6.25 5.01
N ILE A 148 16.97 7.57 4.91
CA ILE A 148 17.09 8.54 5.99
C ILE A 148 15.70 9.15 6.16
N PHE A 149 15.04 8.84 7.28
CA PHE A 149 13.64 9.17 7.48
C PHE A 149 13.44 10.52 8.16
N ILE A 150 12.58 11.35 7.59
CA ILE A 150 12.19 12.63 8.17
C ILE A 150 10.68 12.85 8.14
N THR A 151 10.19 13.66 9.06
CA THR A 151 8.81 14.15 9.07
C THR A 151 8.82 15.65 9.34
N PHE A 152 8.16 16.45 8.51
CA PHE A 152 7.94 17.87 8.84
C PHE A 152 6.86 17.99 9.92
N ASP A 153 7.15 18.75 10.99
CA ASP A 153 6.18 19.12 12.01
C ASP A 153 5.32 20.28 11.52
N LEU A 154 4.22 19.90 10.85
CA LEU A 154 3.19 20.80 10.34
C LEU A 154 2.11 21.13 11.37
N GLY A 155 2.35 20.80 12.64
CA GLY A 155 1.39 20.95 13.73
C GLY A 155 0.28 19.90 13.71
N THR A 156 -0.61 19.99 14.69
CA THR A 156 -1.64 18.98 14.97
C THR A 156 -2.69 18.84 13.86
N ALA A 157 -2.78 19.83 12.95
CA ALA A 157 -3.68 19.82 11.80
C ALA A 157 -3.33 18.70 10.79
N LEU A 158 -2.03 18.39 10.62
CA LEU A 158 -1.56 17.29 9.77
C LEU A 158 -0.97 16.13 10.58
N LEU A 159 -0.25 16.44 11.66
CA LEU A 159 0.45 15.47 12.49
C LEU A 159 -0.10 15.48 13.93
N PRO A 160 -1.33 14.97 14.16
CA PRO A 160 -1.89 14.86 15.50
C PRO A 160 -1.04 13.93 16.38
N HIS A 161 -1.13 14.07 17.71
CA HIS A 161 -0.38 13.24 18.67
C HIS A 161 -0.49 11.74 18.40
N LYS A 162 -1.66 11.25 17.95
CA LYS A 162 -1.86 9.85 17.57
C LYS A 162 -0.91 9.42 16.44
N ASN A 163 -0.77 10.23 15.38
CA ASN A 163 0.14 9.94 14.27
C ASN A 163 1.59 10.07 14.70
N ARG A 164 1.94 11.12 15.44
CA ARG A 164 3.29 11.32 15.97
C ARG A 164 3.74 10.11 16.79
N ASN A 165 2.94 9.70 17.78
CA ASN A 165 3.22 8.53 18.62
C ASN A 165 3.31 7.23 17.80
N ARG A 166 2.58 7.13 16.68
CA ARG A 166 2.64 5.97 15.79
C ARG A 166 3.94 5.92 15.00
N ILE A 167 4.39 7.06 14.46
CA ILE A 167 5.70 7.19 13.82
C ILE A 167 6.78 6.78 14.82
N GLU A 168 6.84 7.45 15.98
CA GLU A 168 7.85 7.19 17.00
C GLU A 168 7.90 5.72 17.44
N ARG A 169 6.73 5.10 17.63
CA ARG A 169 6.64 3.66 17.96
C ARG A 169 7.20 2.78 16.85
N VAL A 170 6.81 3.00 15.58
CA VAL A 170 7.28 2.17 14.45
C VAL A 170 8.80 2.26 14.31
N PHE A 171 9.37 3.46 14.42
CA PHE A 171 10.81 3.66 14.31
C PHE A 171 11.57 3.09 15.51
N LYS A 172 11.03 3.21 16.74
CA LYS A 172 11.59 2.57 17.92
C LYS A 172 11.58 1.04 17.81
N ASP A 173 10.46 0.45 17.40
CA ASP A 173 10.30 -1.00 17.26
C ASP A 173 11.26 -1.58 16.21
N LYS A 174 11.54 -0.83 15.13
CA LYS A 174 12.48 -1.22 14.07
C LYS A 174 13.94 -0.82 14.35
N ASN A 175 14.22 -0.13 15.45
CA ASN A 175 15.54 0.44 15.76
C ASN A 175 16.11 1.30 14.60
N LEU A 176 15.25 2.12 13.99
CA LEU A 176 15.59 2.99 12.87
C LEU A 176 15.73 4.44 13.35
N LYS A 177 16.68 5.18 12.76
CA LYS A 177 16.83 6.62 12.98
C LYS A 177 15.77 7.40 12.20
N TYR A 178 15.22 8.42 12.83
CA TYR A 178 14.24 9.34 12.22
C TYR A 178 14.35 10.71 12.87
N GLU A 179 13.98 11.76 12.14
CA GLU A 179 14.04 13.16 12.61
C GLU A 179 12.71 13.90 12.34
N PHE A 180 12.25 14.70 13.30
CA PHE A 180 11.18 15.67 13.09
C PHE A 180 11.80 17.03 12.74
N LEU A 181 11.44 17.59 11.59
CA LEU A 181 11.91 18.91 11.16
C LEU A 181 10.91 19.98 11.58
N SER A 182 11.41 21.06 12.17
CA SER A 182 10.65 22.22 12.65
C SER A 182 11.45 23.51 12.40
N PRO A 183 10.81 24.70 12.31
CA PRO A 183 9.40 25.00 12.55
C PRO A 183 8.59 25.13 11.24
N TYR A 184 7.74 24.16 10.92
CA TYR A 184 6.88 24.19 9.72
C TYR A 184 5.38 24.27 10.07
N GLN A 185 5.05 24.71 11.28
CA GLN A 185 3.68 24.71 11.78
C GLN A 185 2.75 25.57 10.91
N LEU A 186 1.61 25.00 10.53
CA LEU A 186 0.59 25.70 9.76
C LEU A 186 -0.16 26.71 10.64
N ASN A 187 -0.38 27.90 10.10
CA ASN A 187 -1.25 28.89 10.72
C ASN A 187 -2.74 28.66 10.35
N GLY A 188 -3.65 29.37 11.02
CA GLY A 188 -5.09 29.19 10.84
C GLY A 188 -5.60 29.51 9.43
N GLU A 189 -4.98 30.46 8.73
CA GLU A 189 -5.33 30.82 7.35
C GLU A 189 -4.93 29.70 6.38
N GLN A 190 -3.70 29.20 6.49
CA GLN A 190 -3.20 28.07 5.70
C GLN A 190 -4.05 26.82 5.90
N ILE A 191 -4.46 26.52 7.13
CA ILE A 191 -5.35 25.39 7.42
C ILE A 191 -6.71 25.58 6.73
N THR A 192 -7.27 26.79 6.79
CA THR A 192 -8.57 27.09 6.20
C THR A 192 -8.53 26.99 4.67
N ASP A 193 -7.48 27.54 4.05
CA ASP A 193 -7.27 27.44 2.59
C ASP A 193 -7.09 25.97 2.17
N ALA A 194 -6.30 25.20 2.91
CA ALA A 194 -6.07 23.78 2.65
C ALA A 194 -7.31 22.91 2.79
N ILE A 195 -8.22 23.23 3.70
CA ILE A 195 -9.54 22.57 3.80
C ILE A 195 -10.41 22.90 2.58
N SER A 196 -10.28 24.10 2.03
CA SER A 196 -11.03 24.51 0.84
C SER A 196 -10.49 23.93 -0.47
N LYS A 197 -9.27 23.37 -0.48
CA LYS A 197 -8.56 22.82 -1.66
C LYS A 197 -8.02 21.41 -1.37
N ASN A 198 -7.11 20.89 -2.20
CA ASN A 198 -6.40 19.64 -1.93
C ASN A 198 -5.15 19.91 -1.06
N PRO A 199 -5.11 19.50 0.22
CA PRO A 199 -3.98 19.77 1.10
C PRO A 199 -2.68 19.09 0.68
N CYS A 200 -2.75 17.97 -0.07
CA CYS A 200 -1.53 17.33 -0.57
C CYS A 200 -0.82 18.24 -1.57
N GLU A 201 -1.58 18.93 -2.43
CA GLU A 201 -1.05 19.84 -3.44
C GLU A 201 -0.56 21.15 -2.81
N ILE A 202 -1.36 21.80 -1.98
CA ILE A 202 -1.02 23.16 -1.53
C ILE A 202 -0.18 23.21 -0.25
N ILE A 203 -0.08 22.12 0.52
CA ILE A 203 0.75 22.09 1.73
C ILE A 203 1.95 21.18 1.52
N CYS A 204 1.72 19.93 1.12
CA CYS A 204 2.81 18.96 1.09
C CYS A 204 3.76 19.21 -0.09
N ASN A 205 3.25 19.54 -1.29
CA ASN A 205 4.11 19.83 -2.44
C ASN A 205 4.83 21.19 -2.30
N ASP A 206 4.29 22.14 -1.53
CA ASP A 206 4.99 23.40 -1.20
C ASP A 206 6.29 23.17 -0.41
N LEU A 207 6.39 22.05 0.30
CA LEU A 207 7.60 21.64 1.01
C LEU A 207 8.69 21.05 0.11
N ILE A 208 8.44 20.83 -1.19
CA ILE A 208 9.44 20.23 -2.10
C ILE A 208 10.76 21.01 -2.08
N SER A 209 10.70 22.34 -2.06
CA SER A 209 11.91 23.18 -2.02
C SER A 209 12.71 22.94 -0.74
N GLU A 210 12.03 22.80 0.40
CA GLU A 210 12.64 22.50 1.70
C GLU A 210 13.25 21.10 1.72
N MET A 211 12.55 20.10 1.16
CA MET A 211 13.07 18.73 1.02
C MET A 211 14.35 18.69 0.17
N VAL A 212 14.35 19.40 -0.95
CA VAL A 212 15.51 19.51 -1.86
C VAL A 212 16.68 20.19 -1.15
N ASN A 213 16.45 21.29 -0.43
CA ASN A 213 17.49 21.99 0.31
C ASN A 213 18.08 21.12 1.43
N TYR A 214 17.23 20.41 2.19
CA TYR A 214 17.67 19.49 3.24
C TYR A 214 18.52 18.35 2.65
N ALA A 215 18.05 17.73 1.56
CA ALA A 215 18.77 16.65 0.87
C ALA A 215 20.16 17.11 0.40
N LYS A 216 20.25 18.28 -0.23
CA LYS A 216 21.52 18.90 -0.64
C LYS A 216 22.48 19.11 0.51
N ASN A 217 22.01 19.68 1.62
CA ASN A 217 22.84 19.93 2.79
C ASN A 217 23.37 18.65 3.42
N LYS A 218 22.73 17.50 3.16
CA LYS A 218 23.15 16.17 3.60
C LYS A 218 23.90 15.38 2.51
N ASN A 219 24.16 15.96 1.35
CA ASN A 219 24.74 15.29 0.18
C ASN A 219 23.94 14.05 -0.28
N ILE A 220 22.61 14.12 -0.18
CA ILE A 220 21.68 13.09 -0.64
C ILE A 220 21.15 13.51 -2.00
N GLU A 221 21.19 12.62 -3.00
CA GLU A 221 20.71 12.89 -4.36
C GLU A 221 19.27 12.41 -4.64
N VAL A 222 18.67 11.65 -3.72
CA VAL A 222 17.34 11.05 -3.87
C VAL A 222 16.40 11.48 -2.75
N VAL A 223 15.19 11.91 -3.10
CA VAL A 223 14.08 12.18 -2.17
C VAL A 223 12.91 11.27 -2.54
N LEU A 224 12.40 10.50 -1.58
CA LEU A 224 11.18 9.70 -1.73
C LEU A 224 10.00 10.45 -1.09
N PHE A 225 9.05 10.87 -1.92
CA PHE A 225 7.91 11.68 -1.52
C PHE A 225 6.63 11.20 -2.21
N ASN A 226 5.81 10.42 -1.50
CA ASN A 226 4.63 9.76 -2.07
C ASN A 226 3.44 10.70 -2.37
N HIS A 227 3.52 11.96 -1.96
CA HIS A 227 2.55 13.01 -2.33
C HIS A 227 2.94 13.79 -3.60
N LEU A 228 4.06 13.45 -4.23
CA LEU A 228 4.46 14.05 -5.49
C LEU A 228 3.35 13.82 -6.54
N SER A 229 2.94 14.90 -7.20
CA SER A 229 1.86 14.86 -8.19
C SER A 229 2.22 14.02 -9.41
N SER A 230 3.47 14.08 -9.84
CA SER A 230 4.11 13.25 -10.87
C SER A 230 4.65 11.93 -10.28
N ASP A 231 5.23 11.08 -11.13
CA ASP A 231 5.89 9.85 -10.70
C ASP A 231 7.37 10.11 -10.36
N TYR A 232 7.96 11.05 -11.10
CA TYR A 232 9.36 11.43 -11.04
C TYR A 232 9.52 12.92 -11.37
N GLU A 233 10.36 13.62 -10.60
CA GLU A 233 10.83 14.96 -10.88
C GLU A 233 12.34 15.07 -10.66
N PHE A 234 13.02 15.89 -11.48
CA PHE A 234 14.41 16.25 -11.25
C PHE A 234 14.51 17.74 -10.98
N ARG A 235 14.94 18.11 -9.77
CA ARG A 235 15.03 19.51 -9.35
C ARG A 235 16.35 19.79 -8.65
N ASN A 236 17.09 20.76 -9.19
CA ASN A 236 18.33 21.25 -8.61
C ASN A 236 19.39 20.16 -8.33
N GLY A 237 19.46 19.10 -9.14
CA GLY A 237 20.40 17.98 -8.92
C GLY A 237 19.87 16.88 -8.00
N ILE A 238 18.59 16.95 -7.59
CA ILE A 238 17.93 15.96 -6.74
C ILE A 238 16.85 15.23 -7.54
N HIS A 239 16.86 13.91 -7.46
CA HIS A 239 15.81 13.02 -7.97
C HIS A 239 14.70 12.90 -6.93
N ILE A 240 13.49 13.34 -7.27
CA ILE A 240 12.32 13.27 -6.38
C ILE A 240 11.38 12.22 -6.95
N LEU A 241 11.12 11.17 -6.16
CA LEU A 241 10.39 9.99 -6.60
C LEU A 241 9.07 9.86 -5.83
N ASN A 242 7.97 9.64 -6.55
CA ASN A 242 6.79 9.03 -5.96
C ASN A 242 7.01 7.52 -5.90
N PHE A 243 7.61 7.05 -4.79
CA PHE A 243 8.03 5.65 -4.66
C PHE A 243 6.87 4.67 -4.91
N LEU A 244 5.68 4.93 -4.36
CA LEU A 244 4.53 4.02 -4.50
C LEU A 244 3.95 3.95 -5.92
N LYS A 245 4.17 4.98 -6.75
CA LYS A 245 3.76 4.94 -8.16
C LYS A 245 4.81 4.26 -9.04
N MET A 246 6.09 4.54 -8.80
CA MET A 246 7.18 3.94 -9.56
C MET A 246 7.42 2.47 -9.18
N PHE A 247 7.29 2.13 -7.91
CA PHE A 247 7.43 0.80 -7.36
C PHE A 247 6.06 0.36 -6.87
N PRO A 248 5.17 -0.09 -7.79
CA PRO A 248 3.84 -0.50 -7.42
C PRO A 248 3.93 -1.64 -6.42
N ILE A 249 3.38 -1.41 -5.24
CA ILE A 249 3.24 -2.43 -4.22
C ILE A 249 1.74 -2.56 -3.98
N LYS A 250 1.23 -3.80 -3.97
CA LYS A 250 -0.17 -4.04 -3.62
C LYS A 250 -0.44 -3.42 -2.26
N LEU A 251 -1.36 -2.46 -2.19
CA LEU A 251 -1.68 -1.80 -0.95
C LEU A 251 -2.11 -2.83 0.10
N ASN A 252 -2.72 -3.97 -0.25
CA ASN A 252 -3.02 -5.05 0.69
C ASN A 252 -1.81 -5.66 1.42
N SER A 253 -0.60 -5.61 0.84
CA SER A 253 0.64 -5.98 1.52
C SER A 253 1.18 -4.84 2.40
N LEU A 254 0.76 -3.60 2.13
CA LEU A 254 1.05 -2.40 2.93
C LEU A 254 -0.01 -2.14 4.04
N ILE A 255 -1.27 -2.51 3.81
CA ILE A 255 -2.49 -2.33 4.63
C ILE A 255 -2.53 -3.42 5.71
N HIS A 256 -1.39 -3.65 6.35
CA HIS A 256 -1.42 -4.17 7.69
C HIS A 256 -1.88 -3.01 8.60
N LYS A 257 -3.15 -3.04 9.03
CA LYS A 257 -3.94 -1.97 9.69
C LYS A 257 -3.26 -1.21 10.86
N GLY A 258 -2.16 -1.72 11.43
CA GLY A 258 -1.44 -1.12 12.55
C GLY A 258 -0.35 -0.07 12.23
N ARG A 259 -0.01 0.21 10.95
CA ARG A 259 1.07 1.19 10.62
C ARG A 259 0.72 2.38 9.72
N SER A 260 -0.46 2.45 9.10
CA SER A 260 -0.84 3.63 8.30
C SER A 260 -1.03 4.95 9.07
N LEU A 261 -0.85 6.10 8.43
CA LEU A 261 -1.14 7.43 9.01
C LEU A 261 -2.44 8.03 8.45
N ASP A 262 -3.33 8.50 9.30
CA ASP A 262 -4.54 9.20 8.83
C ASP A 262 -4.20 10.67 8.60
N CYS A 263 -4.50 11.27 7.44
CA CYS A 263 -4.30 12.71 7.23
C CYS A 263 -5.56 13.51 7.64
N PRO A 264 -5.59 14.18 8.82
CA PRO A 264 -6.82 14.83 9.29
C PRO A 264 -7.25 15.97 8.37
N LEU A 265 -6.29 16.74 7.86
CA LEU A 265 -6.56 17.87 6.95
C LEU A 265 -7.21 17.40 5.64
N LEU A 266 -6.75 16.29 5.05
CA LEU A 266 -7.37 15.70 3.87
C LEU A 266 -8.77 15.18 4.15
N ILE A 267 -8.99 14.55 5.30
CA ILE A 267 -10.32 14.10 5.74
C ILE A 267 -11.27 15.29 5.86
N GLN A 268 -10.85 16.38 6.51
CA GLN A 268 -11.66 17.60 6.63
C GLN A 268 -11.93 18.26 5.28
N SER A 269 -10.92 18.32 4.40
CA SER A 269 -11.08 18.82 3.04
C SER A 269 -12.10 17.98 2.26
N CYS A 270 -12.01 16.65 2.28
CA CYS A 270 -12.99 15.79 1.62
C CYS A 270 -14.41 16.01 2.16
N LYS A 271 -14.58 16.25 3.47
CA LYS A 271 -15.92 16.51 4.03
C LYS A 271 -16.54 17.81 3.51
N ARG A 272 -15.73 18.86 3.27
CA ARG A 272 -16.23 20.19 2.89
C ARG A 272 -16.13 20.50 1.40
N ASN A 273 -15.20 19.88 0.68
CA ASN A 273 -14.96 20.11 -0.74
C ASN A 273 -15.28 18.86 -1.57
N LYS A 274 -16.34 18.95 -2.41
CA LYS A 274 -16.76 17.88 -3.33
C LYS A 274 -15.70 17.53 -4.38
N ILE A 275 -14.91 18.50 -4.84
CA ILE A 275 -13.84 18.31 -5.83
C ILE A 275 -12.74 17.43 -5.22
N THR A 276 -12.23 17.79 -4.03
CA THR A 276 -11.22 16.99 -3.33
C THR A 276 -11.73 15.58 -3.01
N LYS A 277 -12.99 15.47 -2.55
CA LYS A 277 -13.63 14.17 -2.31
C LYS A 277 -13.67 13.32 -3.58
N THR A 278 -14.11 13.89 -4.69
CA THR A 278 -14.20 13.20 -5.98
C THR A 278 -12.83 12.77 -6.47
N PHE A 279 -11.81 13.63 -6.32
CA PHE A 279 -10.43 13.33 -6.66
C PHE A 279 -9.90 12.13 -5.85
N LYS A 280 -10.07 12.13 -4.52
CA LYS A 280 -9.62 11.03 -3.66
C LYS A 280 -10.34 9.72 -3.99
N ILE A 281 -11.65 9.75 -4.25
CA ILE A 281 -12.41 8.56 -4.67
C ILE A 281 -11.89 8.03 -6.01
N LYS A 282 -11.64 8.91 -7.00
CA LYS A 282 -11.05 8.51 -8.29
C LYS A 282 -9.68 7.84 -8.12
N GLN A 283 -8.83 8.33 -7.22
CA GLN A 283 -7.54 7.69 -6.92
C GLN A 283 -7.73 6.27 -6.36
N ILE A 284 -8.63 6.09 -5.39
CA ILE A 284 -8.92 4.78 -4.79
C ILE A 284 -9.45 3.81 -5.87
N VAL A 285 -10.43 4.25 -6.65
CA VAL A 285 -11.02 3.46 -7.74
C VAL A 285 -9.98 3.10 -8.80
N SER A 286 -9.09 4.03 -9.16
CA SER A 286 -7.99 3.76 -10.09
C SER A 286 -7.03 2.69 -9.54
N GLY A 287 -6.73 2.72 -8.23
CA GLY A 287 -5.95 1.69 -7.56
C GLY A 287 -6.62 0.31 -7.59
N VAL A 288 -7.95 0.26 -7.51
CA VAL A 288 -8.71 -0.98 -7.66
C VAL A 288 -8.63 -1.52 -9.10
N TYR A 289 -8.81 -0.66 -10.11
CA TYR A 289 -8.73 -1.08 -11.52
C TYR A 289 -7.32 -1.54 -11.93
N SER A 290 -6.27 -0.91 -11.39
CA SER A 290 -4.90 -1.35 -11.63
C SER A 290 -4.57 -2.68 -10.92
N GLY A 291 -5.35 -3.07 -9.92
CA GLY A 291 -5.13 -4.26 -9.10
C GLY A 291 -4.15 -4.03 -7.94
N LEU A 292 -3.85 -2.77 -7.63
CA LEU A 292 -3.05 -2.39 -6.45
C LEU A 292 -3.88 -2.40 -5.16
N VAL A 293 -5.20 -2.23 -5.27
CA VAL A 293 -6.12 -2.20 -4.13
C VAL A 293 -7.20 -3.26 -4.36
N GLU A 294 -7.44 -4.13 -3.38
CA GLU A 294 -8.57 -5.04 -3.52
C GLU A 294 -9.91 -4.29 -3.42
N PRO A 295 -10.94 -4.72 -4.17
CA PRO A 295 -12.24 -4.02 -4.22
C PRO A 295 -12.87 -3.76 -2.85
N THR A 296 -12.77 -4.72 -1.93
CA THR A 296 -13.31 -4.59 -0.57
C THR A 296 -12.60 -3.49 0.22
N GLU A 297 -11.28 -3.40 0.12
CA GLU A 297 -10.49 -2.38 0.82
C GLU A 297 -10.74 -1.00 0.20
N GLY A 298 -10.83 -0.93 -1.13
CA GLY A 298 -11.22 0.30 -1.83
C GLY A 298 -12.59 0.80 -1.37
N ALA A 299 -13.56 -0.08 -1.17
CA ALA A 299 -14.87 0.27 -0.64
C ALA A 299 -14.80 0.76 0.82
N GLU A 300 -14.08 0.06 1.70
CA GLU A 300 -13.86 0.49 3.10
C GLU A 300 -13.23 1.89 3.16
N GLU A 301 -12.24 2.15 2.30
CA GLU A 301 -11.53 3.42 2.22
C GLU A 301 -12.44 4.56 1.74
N ILE A 302 -13.23 4.33 0.69
CA ILE A 302 -14.20 5.32 0.18
C ILE A 302 -15.20 5.72 1.27
N ILE A 303 -15.69 4.77 2.08
CA ILE A 303 -16.65 5.03 3.16
C ILE A 303 -16.11 6.05 4.18
N LYS A 304 -14.78 6.10 4.42
CA LYS A 304 -14.17 7.09 5.34
C LYS A 304 -14.45 8.54 4.93
N TYR A 305 -14.61 8.79 3.63
CA TYR A 305 -14.80 10.15 3.07
C TYR A 305 -16.26 10.49 2.76
N LEU A 306 -17.17 9.50 2.83
CA LEU A 306 -18.60 9.70 2.65
C LEU A 306 -19.32 10.14 3.93
N LYS A 307 -18.73 9.89 5.10
CA LYS A 307 -19.21 10.35 6.43
C LYS A 307 -18.63 11.71 6.81
#